data_AF-A0A969FES2-F1
#
_entry.id   AF-A0A969FES2-F1
#
_cell.length_a   1.000
_cell.length_b   1.000
_cell.length_c   1.000
_cell.angle_alpha   90.00
_cell.angle_beta   90.00
_cell.angle_gamma   90.00
#
_symmetry.space_group_name_H-M   'P 1'
#
loop_
_entity.id
_entity.type
_entity.pdbx_description
1 polymer ?
#
loop_
_entity_poly.entity_id
_entity_poly.type
_entity_poly.pdbx_seq_one_letter_code
_entity_poly.pdbx_strand_id
1 'polypeptide(L)'
;MTTLRDRYLATIDALVEMTLAGRVRSKEQIYRRLERDLEAGTGEIFEACLSDRLTQFEAESGTKAARKVRATTTIASEFDRWQQDNRDSGDIQRTITALRQAEPGDRLVTIMQAIDPNREHAWNVPQIQQFAQKLTDELSTSADNPQQLIQLGAGLIDGLKSYRELESVIISWIYDRATQNIGFEEAQPRVSPWATWAKQSSNPMITELFHTIDQGRPVLDYIAQCRDLDERTWLELAIVLQGLQRGLVAWFDKQPYSLDMGKQVASSAFLIFGACGDKSPKGSRDRAEPTSVMPASPFHYKSCDPLPVAIPFRSMAASLPPLAGTICATP
;
A
#
# COMPACT_ATOMS: atom_id res chain seq x y z
N MET A 1 -39.23 0.36 3.35
CA MET A 1 -37.78 0.63 3.47
C MET A 1 -37.31 1.07 2.10
N THR A 2 -36.94 2.35 1.92
CA THR A 2 -36.35 2.84 0.66
C THR A 2 -34.94 2.31 0.54
N THR A 3 -34.62 1.65 -0.56
CA THR A 3 -33.27 1.11 -0.78
C THR A 3 -32.30 2.25 -1.11
N LEU A 4 -31.00 2.01 -0.96
CA LEU A 4 -29.96 2.99 -1.30
C LEU A 4 -30.02 3.38 -2.79
N ARG A 5 -30.40 2.43 -3.66
CA ARG A 5 -30.70 2.64 -5.08
C ARG A 5 -31.84 3.63 -5.28
N ASP A 6 -32.96 3.46 -4.58
CA ASP A 6 -34.13 4.35 -4.69
C ASP A 6 -33.78 5.79 -4.28
N ARG A 7 -32.94 5.94 -3.25
CA ARG A 7 -32.46 7.24 -2.81
C ARG A 7 -31.61 7.92 -3.89
N TYR A 8 -30.69 7.18 -4.52
CA TYR A 8 -29.85 7.74 -5.59
C TYR A 8 -30.63 8.07 -6.85
N LEU A 9 -31.60 7.24 -7.25
CA LEU A 9 -32.51 7.58 -8.34
C LEU A 9 -33.28 8.87 -8.04
N ALA A 10 -33.80 9.03 -6.82
CA ALA A 10 -34.48 10.26 -6.42
C ALA A 10 -33.56 11.49 -6.44
N THR A 11 -32.30 11.34 -6.02
CA THR A 11 -31.29 12.43 -6.09
C THR A 11 -30.99 12.82 -7.54
N ILE A 12 -30.81 11.84 -8.43
CA ILE A 12 -30.57 12.08 -9.85
C ILE A 12 -31.76 12.82 -10.47
N ASP A 13 -32.99 12.34 -10.23
CA ASP A 13 -34.20 12.96 -10.76
C ASP A 13 -34.36 14.41 -10.25
N ALA A 14 -34.08 14.65 -8.97
CA ALA A 14 -34.14 15.99 -8.40
C ALA A 14 -33.10 16.94 -9.03
N LEU A 15 -31.89 16.47 -9.28
CA LEU A 15 -30.85 17.25 -9.97
C LEU A 15 -31.22 17.54 -11.42
N VAL A 16 -31.80 16.57 -12.14
CA VAL A 16 -32.30 16.76 -13.50
C VAL A 16 -33.45 17.77 -13.53
N GLU A 17 -34.42 17.68 -12.63
CA GLU A 17 -35.51 18.66 -12.57
C GLU A 17 -35.01 20.07 -12.19
N MET A 18 -34.04 20.18 -11.27
CA MET A 18 -33.43 21.47 -10.93
C MET A 18 -32.67 22.11 -12.09
N THR A 19 -31.95 21.32 -12.88
CA THR A 19 -31.24 21.81 -14.08
C THR A 19 -32.22 22.21 -15.17
N LEU A 20 -33.28 21.43 -15.41
CA LEU A 20 -34.35 21.76 -16.36
C LEU A 20 -35.12 23.03 -15.97
N ALA A 21 -35.35 23.24 -14.67
CA ALA A 21 -36.00 24.44 -14.14
C ALA A 21 -35.08 25.68 -14.13
N GLY A 22 -33.81 25.56 -14.58
CA GLY A 22 -32.83 26.64 -14.56
C GLY A 22 -32.40 27.08 -13.16
N ARG A 23 -32.63 26.24 -12.14
CA ARG A 23 -32.31 26.53 -10.73
C ARG A 23 -30.86 26.19 -10.36
N VAL A 24 -30.15 25.48 -11.23
CA VAL A 24 -28.72 25.23 -11.10
C VAL A 24 -27.95 26.41 -11.65
N ARG A 25 -27.25 27.14 -10.77
CA ARG A 25 -26.50 28.34 -11.11
C ARG A 25 -25.09 28.03 -11.63
N SER A 26 -24.55 26.87 -11.27
CA SER A 26 -23.22 26.43 -11.72
C SER A 26 -23.04 24.91 -11.55
N LYS A 27 -22.07 24.35 -12.27
CA LYS A 27 -21.62 22.95 -12.11
C LYS A 27 -21.19 22.64 -10.67
N GLU A 28 -20.55 23.61 -10.02
CA GLU A 28 -20.12 23.53 -8.61
C GLU A 28 -21.29 23.34 -7.61
N GLN A 29 -22.51 23.77 -7.97
CA GLN A 29 -23.69 23.51 -7.16
C GLN A 29 -24.14 22.05 -7.25
N ILE A 30 -23.93 21.41 -8.40
CA ILE A 30 -24.16 19.97 -8.59
C ILE A 30 -23.12 19.20 -7.77
N TYR A 31 -21.84 19.55 -7.90
CA TYR A 31 -20.76 18.94 -7.13
C TYR A 31 -21.02 18.96 -5.61
N ARG A 32 -21.31 20.13 -5.03
CA ARG A 32 -21.64 20.26 -3.59
C ARG A 32 -22.91 19.53 -3.16
N ARG A 33 -23.80 19.25 -4.10
CA ARG A 33 -25.01 18.46 -3.85
C ARG A 33 -24.67 16.96 -3.83
N LEU A 34 -23.85 16.51 -4.77
CA LEU A 34 -23.33 15.16 -4.83
C LEU A 34 -22.54 14.83 -3.55
N GLU A 35 -21.65 15.72 -3.10
CA GLU A 35 -20.86 15.55 -1.88
C GLU A 35 -21.72 15.34 -0.61
N ARG A 36 -22.90 15.96 -0.55
CA ARG A 36 -23.82 15.85 0.58
C ARG A 36 -24.69 14.60 0.54
N ASP A 37 -25.13 14.22 -0.65
CA ASP A 37 -26.17 13.21 -0.84
C ASP A 37 -25.57 11.81 -1.11
N LEU A 38 -24.30 11.74 -1.51
CA LEU A 38 -23.55 10.49 -1.68
C LEU A 38 -22.90 10.04 -0.38
N GLU A 39 -22.87 8.72 -0.19
CA GLU A 39 -22.10 8.11 0.89
C GLU A 39 -20.74 7.69 0.33
N ALA A 40 -19.68 7.82 1.11
CA ALA A 40 -18.35 7.37 0.69
C ALA A 40 -18.37 5.85 0.44
N GLY A 41 -17.83 5.41 -0.70
CA GLY A 41 -17.74 3.98 -1.06
C GLY A 41 -18.96 3.39 -1.78
N THR A 42 -20.05 4.15 -1.99
CA THR A 42 -21.25 3.68 -2.72
C THR A 42 -21.35 4.24 -4.15
N GLY A 43 -20.25 4.81 -4.67
CA GLY A 43 -20.18 5.43 -5.99
C GLY A 43 -20.63 4.50 -7.12
N GLU A 44 -20.27 3.22 -7.07
CA GLU A 44 -20.66 2.23 -8.08
C GLU A 44 -22.18 2.07 -8.22
N ILE A 45 -22.91 2.14 -7.10
CA ILE A 45 -24.38 2.04 -7.11
C ILE A 45 -24.97 3.30 -7.73
N PHE A 46 -24.41 4.48 -7.43
CA PHE A 46 -24.83 5.73 -8.05
C PHE A 46 -24.53 5.76 -9.55
N GLU A 47 -23.36 5.27 -9.98
CA GLU A 47 -22.96 5.15 -11.38
C GLU A 47 -23.93 4.27 -12.17
N ALA A 48 -24.28 3.09 -11.63
CA ALA A 48 -25.27 2.21 -12.23
C ALA A 48 -26.63 2.92 -12.38
N CYS A 49 -27.10 3.63 -11.34
CA CYS A 49 -28.35 4.40 -11.40
C CYS A 49 -28.32 5.52 -12.44
N LEU A 50 -27.18 6.20 -12.57
CA LEU A 50 -26.99 7.31 -13.50
C LEU A 50 -26.97 6.81 -14.95
N SER A 51 -26.29 5.69 -15.21
CA SER A 51 -26.28 5.01 -16.50
C SER A 51 -27.68 4.52 -16.90
N ASP A 52 -28.42 3.92 -15.95
CA ASP A 52 -29.81 3.49 -16.16
C ASP A 52 -30.70 4.68 -16.59
N ARG A 53 -30.59 5.81 -15.88
CA ARG A 53 -31.36 7.03 -16.20
C ARG A 53 -30.95 7.67 -17.50
N LEU A 54 -29.66 7.70 -17.82
CA LEU A 54 -29.17 8.23 -19.09
C LEU A 54 -29.74 7.43 -20.26
N THR A 55 -29.65 6.10 -20.20
CA THR A 55 -30.20 5.18 -21.21
C THR A 55 -31.71 5.39 -21.38
N GLN A 56 -32.45 5.55 -20.26
CA GLN A 56 -33.89 5.81 -20.29
C GLN A 56 -34.22 7.14 -20.99
N PHE A 57 -33.48 8.21 -20.70
CA PHE A 57 -33.72 9.52 -21.31
C PHE A 57 -33.27 9.60 -22.77
N GLU A 58 -32.29 8.80 -23.18
CA GLU A 58 -31.87 8.66 -24.59
C GLU A 58 -32.92 7.93 -25.43
N ALA A 59 -33.66 6.98 -24.82
CA ALA A 59 -34.77 6.29 -25.48
C ALA A 59 -36.01 7.20 -25.66
N GLU A 60 -36.13 8.29 -24.91
CA GLU A 60 -37.21 9.27 -25.04
C GLU A 60 -37.01 10.18 -26.27
N SER A 61 -38.09 10.45 -27.02
CA SER A 61 -38.06 11.33 -28.19
C SER A 61 -38.47 12.77 -27.84
N GLY A 62 -37.77 13.77 -28.40
CA GLY A 62 -38.19 15.18 -28.37
C GLY A 62 -37.25 16.15 -27.63
N THR A 63 -37.57 17.44 -27.68
CA THR A 63 -36.70 18.51 -27.17
C THR A 63 -36.53 18.50 -25.64
N LYS A 64 -37.54 18.01 -24.90
CA LYS A 64 -37.46 17.83 -23.44
C LYS A 64 -36.51 16.68 -23.08
N ALA A 65 -36.55 15.57 -23.82
CA ALA A 65 -35.63 14.46 -23.65
C ALA A 65 -34.17 14.87 -23.89
N ALA A 66 -33.91 15.62 -24.97
CA ALA A 66 -32.58 16.16 -25.24
C ALA A 66 -32.04 17.08 -24.12
N ARG A 67 -32.91 17.82 -23.43
CA ARG A 67 -32.51 18.63 -22.26
C ARG A 67 -32.23 17.76 -21.03
N LYS A 68 -33.00 16.69 -20.80
CA LYS A 68 -32.74 15.71 -19.74
C LYS A 68 -31.40 15.02 -19.96
N VAL A 69 -31.13 14.53 -21.17
CA VAL A 69 -29.84 13.91 -21.52
C VAL A 69 -28.68 14.86 -21.21
N ARG A 70 -28.74 16.12 -21.66
CA ARG A 70 -27.69 17.13 -21.35
C ARG A 70 -27.51 17.37 -19.85
N ALA A 71 -28.62 17.43 -19.09
CA ALA A 71 -28.58 17.57 -17.64
C ALA A 71 -27.89 16.36 -16.99
N THR A 72 -28.29 15.15 -17.35
CA THR A 72 -27.71 13.89 -16.84
C THR A 72 -26.23 13.76 -17.21
N THR A 73 -25.82 14.12 -18.44
CA THR A 73 -24.39 14.14 -18.82
C THR A 73 -23.59 15.16 -18.01
N THR A 74 -24.17 16.31 -17.66
CA THR A 74 -23.50 17.29 -16.79
C THR A 74 -23.33 16.74 -15.37
N ILE A 75 -24.36 16.06 -14.84
CA ILE A 75 -24.29 15.38 -13.55
C ILE A 75 -23.23 14.27 -13.59
N ALA A 76 -23.14 13.50 -14.69
CA ALA A 76 -22.11 12.48 -14.88
C ALA A 76 -20.70 13.07 -14.83
N SER A 77 -20.44 14.20 -15.52
CA SER A 77 -19.12 14.83 -15.46
C SER A 77 -18.73 15.33 -14.07
N GLU A 78 -19.69 15.86 -13.29
CA GLU A 78 -19.40 16.29 -11.91
C GLU A 78 -19.29 15.11 -10.95
N PHE A 79 -20.00 14.03 -11.23
CA PHE A 79 -19.86 12.77 -10.50
C PHE A 79 -18.50 12.10 -10.78
N ASP A 80 -17.99 12.15 -12.01
CA ASP A 80 -16.65 11.68 -12.34
C ASP A 80 -15.57 12.46 -11.58
N ARG A 81 -15.73 13.78 -11.49
CA ARG A 81 -14.88 14.65 -10.68
C ARG A 81 -14.97 14.27 -9.19
N TRP A 82 -16.19 14.11 -8.67
CA TRP A 82 -16.41 13.67 -7.30
C TRP A 82 -15.80 12.29 -7.04
N GLN A 83 -15.92 11.35 -7.98
CA GLN A 83 -15.26 10.05 -7.89
C GLN A 83 -13.74 10.22 -7.84
N GLN A 84 -13.14 11.05 -8.69
CA GLN A 84 -11.68 11.29 -8.63
C GLN A 84 -11.27 11.86 -7.28
N ASP A 85 -12.04 12.82 -6.76
CA ASP A 85 -11.77 13.47 -5.47
C ASP A 85 -12.03 12.55 -4.26
N ASN A 86 -12.87 11.51 -4.42
CA ASN A 86 -13.29 10.61 -3.35
C ASN A 86 -12.90 9.13 -3.57
N ARG A 87 -12.12 8.82 -4.61
CA ARG A 87 -11.64 7.46 -4.94
C ARG A 87 -10.85 6.88 -3.78
N ASP A 88 -10.00 7.70 -3.18
CA ASP A 88 -9.20 7.35 -2.02
C ASP A 88 -10.09 6.96 -0.82
N SER A 89 -11.15 7.74 -0.58
CA SER A 89 -12.15 7.44 0.46
C SER A 89 -12.95 6.19 0.12
N GLY A 90 -13.24 5.93 -1.16
CA GLY A 90 -13.92 4.75 -1.65
C GLY A 90 -13.10 3.47 -1.44
N ASP A 91 -11.81 3.49 -1.75
CA ASP A 91 -10.91 2.34 -1.56
C ASP A 91 -10.70 2.00 -0.09
N ILE A 92 -10.59 3.01 0.77
CA ILE A 92 -10.57 2.85 2.23
C ILE A 92 -11.87 2.16 2.70
N GLN A 93 -13.03 2.62 2.22
CA GLN A 93 -14.34 2.05 2.61
C GLN A 93 -14.56 0.63 2.08
N ARG A 94 -14.13 0.33 0.86
CA ARG A 94 -14.14 -1.04 0.30
C ARG A 94 -13.27 -1.97 1.15
N THR A 95 -12.07 -1.53 1.52
CA THR A 95 -11.16 -2.30 2.38
C THR A 95 -11.76 -2.53 3.76
N ILE A 96 -12.39 -1.52 4.35
CA ILE A 96 -13.12 -1.62 5.61
C ILE A 96 -14.25 -2.66 5.53
N THR A 97 -15.00 -2.66 4.43
CA THR A 97 -16.09 -3.62 4.22
C THR A 97 -15.54 -5.03 4.04
N ALA A 98 -14.46 -5.20 3.27
CA ALA A 98 -13.77 -6.48 3.11
C ALA A 98 -13.28 -7.02 4.47
N LEU A 99 -12.72 -6.17 5.33
CA LEU A 99 -12.27 -6.56 6.67
C LEU A 99 -13.40 -6.97 7.62
N ARG A 100 -14.60 -6.37 7.48
CA ARG A 100 -15.78 -6.80 8.24
C ARG A 100 -16.25 -8.19 7.84
N GLN A 101 -16.08 -8.55 6.57
CA GLN A 101 -16.50 -9.85 6.02
C GLN A 101 -15.41 -10.92 6.13
N ALA A 102 -14.15 -10.51 6.29
CA ALA A 102 -13.01 -11.41 6.40
C ALA A 102 -12.97 -12.14 7.76
N GLU A 103 -12.56 -13.41 7.70
CA GLU A 103 -12.25 -14.19 8.90
C GLU A 103 -11.07 -13.55 9.66
N PRO A 104 -11.01 -13.70 11.00
CA PRO A 104 -9.95 -13.10 11.82
C PRO A 104 -8.52 -13.36 11.32
N GLY A 105 -8.24 -14.56 10.80
CA GLY A 105 -6.92 -14.93 10.27
C GLY A 105 -6.53 -14.21 8.97
N ASP A 106 -7.50 -13.75 8.18
CA ASP A 106 -7.26 -13.13 6.87
C ASP A 106 -7.15 -11.60 6.93
N ARG A 107 -7.49 -11.00 8.08
CA ARG A 107 -7.53 -9.53 8.24
C ARG A 107 -6.17 -8.89 8.09
N LEU A 108 -5.12 -9.49 8.68
CA LEU A 108 -3.75 -8.99 8.54
C LEU A 108 -3.31 -8.99 7.08
N VAL A 109 -3.55 -10.08 6.36
CA VAL A 109 -3.21 -10.21 4.94
C VAL A 109 -3.99 -9.20 4.11
N THR A 110 -5.28 -9.00 4.40
CA THR A 110 -6.14 -8.02 3.73
C THR A 110 -5.61 -6.59 3.92
N ILE A 111 -5.18 -6.23 5.13
CA ILE A 111 -4.55 -4.93 5.41
C ILE A 111 -3.24 -4.80 4.62
N MET A 112 -2.36 -5.81 4.67
CA MET A 112 -1.09 -5.79 3.96
C MET A 112 -1.25 -5.61 2.45
N GLN A 113 -2.23 -6.29 1.86
CA GLN A 113 -2.56 -6.11 0.45
C GLN A 113 -3.10 -4.71 0.17
N ALA A 114 -3.86 -4.12 1.09
CA ALA A 114 -4.42 -2.78 0.91
C ALA A 114 -3.34 -1.69 0.91
N ILE A 115 -2.35 -1.79 1.80
CA ILE A 115 -1.25 -0.81 1.95
C ILE A 115 -0.07 -1.07 0.99
N ASP A 116 -0.14 -2.11 0.16
CA ASP A 116 0.95 -2.53 -0.72
C ASP A 116 1.44 -1.35 -1.60
N PRO A 117 2.75 -0.98 -1.53
CA PRO A 117 3.33 0.08 -2.33
C PRO A 117 3.32 -0.15 -3.84
N ASN A 118 3.14 -1.39 -4.29
CA ASN A 118 3.17 -1.76 -5.70
C ASN A 118 1.79 -1.74 -6.37
N ARG A 119 0.73 -1.31 -5.66
CA ARG A 119 -0.59 -1.09 -6.26
C ARG A 119 -0.54 0.08 -7.23
N GLU A 120 -1.35 0.00 -8.29
CA GLU A 120 -1.57 1.10 -9.24
C GLU A 120 -1.93 2.41 -8.51
N HIS A 121 -2.71 2.30 -7.44
CA HIS A 121 -3.11 3.40 -6.58
C HIS A 121 -2.66 3.11 -5.13
N ALA A 122 -1.35 3.21 -4.89
CA ALA A 122 -0.78 3.00 -3.57
C ALA A 122 -1.17 4.10 -2.59
N TRP A 123 -1.57 3.72 -1.37
CA TRP A 123 -2.00 4.70 -0.37
C TRP A 123 -0.84 5.55 0.16
N ASN A 124 -1.08 6.85 0.33
CA ASN A 124 -0.16 7.80 0.95
C ASN A 124 -0.28 7.80 2.49
N VAL A 125 0.64 8.47 3.17
CA VAL A 125 0.69 8.54 4.64
C VAL A 125 -0.63 9.03 5.27
N PRO A 126 -1.24 10.14 4.80
CA PRO A 126 -2.56 10.57 5.28
C PRO A 126 -3.66 9.51 5.15
N GLN A 127 -3.70 8.78 4.03
CA GLN A 127 -4.71 7.75 3.77
C GLN A 127 -4.53 6.53 4.69
N ILE A 128 -3.29 6.07 4.88
CA ILE A 128 -3.00 4.98 5.84
C ILE A 128 -3.37 5.42 7.26
N GLN A 129 -3.12 6.67 7.64
CA GLN A 129 -3.51 7.22 8.94
C GLN A 129 -5.04 7.28 9.10
N GLN A 130 -5.76 7.74 8.08
CA GLN A 130 -7.22 7.79 8.08
C GLN A 130 -7.82 6.38 8.21
N PHE A 131 -7.29 5.42 7.45
CA PHE A 131 -7.71 4.03 7.52
C PHE A 131 -7.45 3.43 8.91
N ALA A 132 -6.26 3.66 9.48
CA ALA A 132 -5.92 3.16 10.81
C ALA A 132 -6.87 3.72 11.90
N GLN A 133 -7.20 5.01 11.84
CA GLN A 133 -8.18 5.62 12.75
C GLN A 133 -9.58 5.01 12.59
N LYS A 134 -10.00 4.72 11.37
CA LYS A 134 -11.28 4.05 11.11
C LYS A 134 -11.30 2.62 11.66
N LEU A 135 -10.17 1.90 11.63
CA LEU A 135 -10.07 0.57 12.24
C LEU A 135 -10.23 0.63 13.76
N THR A 136 -9.63 1.62 14.43
CA THR A 136 -9.74 1.77 15.89
C THR A 136 -11.14 2.24 16.33
N ASP A 137 -11.77 3.13 15.55
CA ASP A 137 -12.98 3.84 15.98
C ASP A 137 -14.28 3.24 15.42
N GLU A 138 -14.33 2.94 14.12
CA GLU A 138 -15.57 2.56 13.40
C GLU A 138 -15.76 1.04 13.29
N LEU A 139 -14.68 0.26 13.40
CA LEU A 139 -14.72 -1.20 13.24
C LEU A 139 -14.78 -1.96 14.57
N SER A 140 -14.45 -1.30 15.68
CA SER A 140 -14.44 -1.87 17.03
C SER A 140 -15.84 -2.09 17.63
N THR A 141 -16.89 -1.55 17.02
CA THR A 141 -18.27 -1.64 17.55
C THR A 141 -19.15 -2.69 16.88
N SER A 142 -18.71 -3.32 15.79
CA SER A 142 -19.57 -4.23 14.98
C SER A 142 -18.89 -5.50 14.48
N ALA A 143 -17.66 -5.78 14.92
CA ALA A 143 -16.90 -6.95 14.48
C ALA A 143 -16.87 -8.06 15.53
N ASP A 144 -16.78 -9.31 15.09
CA ASP A 144 -16.71 -10.51 15.95
C ASP A 144 -15.44 -10.55 16.84
N ASN A 145 -14.40 -9.79 16.50
CA ASN A 145 -13.22 -9.60 17.34
C ASN A 145 -12.72 -8.15 17.20
N PRO A 146 -13.27 -7.21 17.99
CA PRO A 146 -12.94 -5.80 17.86
C PRO A 146 -11.54 -5.49 18.38
N GLN A 147 -11.03 -6.27 19.33
CA GLN A 147 -9.73 -6.05 19.95
C GLN A 147 -8.58 -6.30 18.96
N GLN A 148 -8.69 -7.32 18.11
CA GLN A 148 -7.73 -7.56 17.03
C GLN A 148 -7.67 -6.38 16.06
N LEU A 149 -8.82 -5.84 15.64
CA LEU A 149 -8.88 -4.69 14.72
C LEU A 149 -8.28 -3.42 15.33
N ILE A 150 -8.49 -3.20 16.63
CA ILE A 150 -7.84 -2.11 17.37
C ILE A 150 -6.32 -2.31 17.39
N GLN A 151 -5.83 -3.52 17.64
CA GLN A 151 -4.38 -3.82 17.62
C GLN A 151 -3.77 -3.61 16.24
N LEU A 152 -4.46 -4.04 15.17
CA LEU A 152 -4.03 -3.83 13.80
C LEU A 152 -3.99 -2.34 13.44
N GLY A 153 -5.03 -1.57 13.80
CA GLY A 153 -5.06 -0.13 13.62
C GLY A 153 -3.95 0.59 14.40
N ALA A 154 -3.69 0.18 15.64
CA ALA A 154 -2.58 0.70 16.44
C ALA A 154 -1.22 0.41 15.79
N GLY A 155 -1.02 -0.80 15.24
CA GLY A 155 0.22 -1.17 14.55
C GLY A 155 0.51 -0.31 13.32
N LEU A 156 -0.53 0.07 12.57
CA LEU A 156 -0.39 1.02 11.46
C LEU A 156 0.03 2.42 11.95
N ILE A 157 -0.59 2.92 13.03
CA ILE A 157 -0.27 4.23 13.61
C ILE A 157 1.17 4.26 14.14
N ASP A 158 1.57 3.22 14.87
CA ASP A 158 2.93 3.07 15.39
C ASP A 158 3.93 2.97 14.23
N GLY A 159 3.61 2.22 13.18
CA GLY A 159 4.44 2.09 11.99
C GLY A 159 4.69 3.43 11.32
N LEU A 160 3.64 4.22 11.15
CA LEU A 160 3.75 5.56 10.59
C LEU A 160 4.58 6.49 11.49
N LYS A 161 4.48 6.36 12.82
CA LYS A 161 5.29 7.13 13.77
C LYS A 161 6.77 6.74 13.67
N SER A 162 7.07 5.45 13.73
CA SER A 162 8.42 4.91 13.60
C SER A 162 9.04 5.27 12.24
N TYR A 163 8.26 5.29 11.16
CA TYR A 163 8.72 5.77 9.86
C TYR A 163 9.06 7.27 9.86
N ARG A 164 8.23 8.13 10.47
CA ARG A 164 8.52 9.59 10.55
C ARG A 164 9.83 9.89 11.28
N GLU A 165 10.19 9.10 12.29
CA GLU A 165 11.47 9.21 12.98
C GLU A 165 12.63 8.99 12.00
N LEU A 166 12.52 7.94 11.17
CA LEU A 166 13.51 7.58 10.18
C LEU A 166 13.51 8.49 8.95
N GLU A 167 12.37 9.09 8.59
CA GLU A 167 12.19 9.94 7.41
C GLU A 167 13.24 11.06 7.34
N SER A 168 13.55 11.66 8.50
CA SER A 168 14.55 12.71 8.64
C SER A 168 16.00 12.28 8.34
N VAL A 169 16.29 10.98 8.43
CA VAL A 169 17.65 10.39 8.31
C VAL A 169 17.75 9.33 7.20
N ILE A 170 16.74 9.21 6.33
CA ILE A 170 16.74 8.20 5.24
C ILE A 170 18.00 8.28 4.39
N ILE A 171 18.51 9.49 4.15
CA ILE A 171 19.64 9.77 3.25
C ILE A 171 20.87 10.35 3.96
N SER A 172 20.81 10.59 5.28
CA SER A 172 21.89 11.28 6.00
C SER A 172 23.22 10.54 5.89
N TRP A 173 23.18 9.20 5.90
CA TRP A 173 24.34 8.31 5.72
C TRP A 173 25.09 8.51 4.39
N ILE A 174 24.44 9.06 3.35
CA ILE A 174 25.07 9.37 2.07
C ILE A 174 26.04 10.55 2.22
N TYR A 175 25.64 11.55 3.00
CA TYR A 175 26.38 12.80 3.17
C TYR A 175 27.42 12.75 4.28
N ASP A 176 27.24 11.88 5.28
CA ASP A 176 28.22 11.68 6.36
C ASP A 176 29.59 11.18 5.85
N ARG A 177 29.65 10.67 4.60
CA ARG A 177 30.92 10.37 3.93
C ARG A 177 31.75 11.60 3.55
N ALA A 178 31.11 12.72 3.23
CA ALA A 178 31.79 13.91 2.73
C ALA A 178 32.55 14.63 3.85
N THR A 179 32.08 14.53 5.09
CA THR A 179 32.65 15.15 6.27
C THR A 179 33.73 14.32 6.96
N GLN A 180 33.71 12.99 6.82
CA GLN A 180 34.64 12.10 7.54
C GLN A 180 35.95 11.78 6.80
N ASN A 181 36.10 12.21 5.54
CA ASN A 181 37.30 11.93 4.73
C ASN A 181 38.33 13.08 4.71
N ILE A 182 38.20 14.06 5.61
CA ILE A 182 39.14 15.19 5.74
C ILE A 182 40.15 14.85 6.85
N GLY A 183 40.97 13.83 6.62
CA GLY A 183 42.02 13.41 7.55
C GLY A 183 42.83 12.23 7.00
N PHE A 184 44.16 12.30 7.07
CA PHE A 184 45.09 11.22 6.69
C PHE A 184 45.14 10.13 7.77
N GLU A 185 43.99 9.59 8.15
CA GLU A 185 43.88 8.46 9.06
C GLU A 185 43.34 7.25 8.30
N GLU A 186 43.77 6.05 8.70
CA GLU A 186 43.40 4.78 8.06
C GLU A 186 41.89 4.69 7.82
N ALA A 187 41.51 4.22 6.62
CA ALA A 187 40.14 4.23 6.12
C ALA A 187 39.11 3.80 7.20
N GLN A 188 38.40 4.78 7.75
CA GLN A 188 37.37 4.51 8.75
C GLN A 188 36.24 3.65 8.14
N PRO A 189 35.60 2.80 8.96
CA PRO A 189 34.58 1.87 8.48
C PRO A 189 33.44 2.62 7.78
N ARG A 190 33.09 2.13 6.59
CA ARG A 190 32.03 2.65 5.73
C ARG A 190 30.74 2.86 6.53
N VAL A 191 30.26 4.10 6.62
CA VAL A 191 28.98 4.42 7.26
C VAL A 191 27.87 3.63 6.55
N SER A 192 27.23 2.75 7.31
CA SER A 192 26.17 1.86 6.86
C SER A 192 24.82 2.51 7.11
N PRO A 193 23.90 2.49 6.12
CA PRO A 193 22.54 3.02 6.31
C PRO A 193 21.82 2.35 7.50
N TRP A 194 22.05 1.05 7.69
CA TRP A 194 21.43 0.27 8.76
C TRP A 194 21.86 0.73 10.14
N ALA A 195 23.16 1.01 10.34
CA ALA A 195 23.67 1.55 11.59
C ALA A 195 23.10 2.95 11.90
N THR A 196 22.89 3.78 10.88
CA THR A 196 22.27 5.11 11.04
C THR A 196 20.79 5.00 11.42
N TRP A 197 20.04 4.13 10.74
CA TRP A 197 18.62 3.93 11.03
C TRP A 197 18.38 3.24 12.38
N ALA A 198 19.25 2.30 12.78
CA ALA A 198 19.20 1.65 14.09
C ALA A 198 19.33 2.64 15.26
N LYS A 199 20.20 3.66 15.12
CA LYS A 199 20.38 4.70 16.14
C LYS A 199 19.16 5.61 16.30
N GLN A 200 18.37 5.77 15.25
CA GLN A 200 17.24 6.70 15.22
C GLN A 200 15.91 6.04 15.58
N SER A 201 15.77 4.72 15.39
CA SER A 201 14.53 4.00 15.66
C SER A 201 14.28 3.82 17.15
N SER A 202 13.08 4.18 17.61
CA SER A 202 12.64 3.95 18.99
C SER A 202 12.15 2.52 19.26
N ASN A 203 11.89 1.72 18.21
CA ASN A 203 11.35 0.37 18.37
C ASN A 203 12.49 -0.68 18.47
N PRO A 204 12.59 -1.42 19.60
CA PRO A 204 13.66 -2.40 19.80
C PRO A 204 13.77 -3.48 18.73
N MET A 205 12.64 -3.94 18.17
CA MET A 205 12.61 -4.97 17.14
C MET A 205 13.15 -4.45 15.81
N ILE A 206 12.77 -3.23 15.44
CA ILE A 206 13.26 -2.56 14.22
C ILE A 206 14.75 -2.25 14.36
N THR A 207 15.18 -1.77 15.53
CA THR A 207 16.59 -1.51 15.84
C THR A 207 17.43 -2.78 15.75
N GLU A 208 16.97 -3.88 16.35
CA GLU A 208 17.71 -5.15 16.34
C GLU A 208 17.72 -5.78 14.93
N LEU A 209 16.66 -5.63 14.15
CA LEU A 209 16.65 -6.02 12.75
C LEU A 209 17.72 -5.25 11.97
N PHE A 210 17.79 -3.93 12.12
CA PHE A 210 18.81 -3.13 11.46
C PHE A 210 20.23 -3.51 11.91
N HIS A 211 20.45 -3.78 13.20
CA HIS A 211 21.74 -4.30 13.68
C HIS A 211 22.08 -5.68 13.12
N THR A 212 21.10 -6.57 13.00
CA THR A 212 21.27 -7.90 12.39
C THR A 212 21.73 -7.78 10.95
N ILE A 213 21.10 -6.88 10.17
CA ILE A 213 21.46 -6.62 8.78
C ILE A 213 22.84 -5.96 8.69
N ASP A 214 23.13 -4.98 9.55
CA ASP A 214 24.41 -4.27 9.59
C ASP A 214 25.59 -5.22 9.87
N GLN A 215 25.37 -6.22 10.73
CA GLN A 215 26.35 -7.25 11.08
C GLN A 215 26.43 -8.39 10.05
N GLY A 216 25.64 -8.37 8.98
CA GLY A 216 25.59 -9.41 7.96
C GLY A 216 25.05 -10.75 8.47
N ARG A 217 24.28 -10.75 9.57
CA ARG A 217 23.65 -11.97 10.10
C ARG A 217 22.44 -12.34 9.25
N PRO A 218 22.09 -13.64 9.13
CA PRO A 218 20.92 -14.06 8.38
C PRO A 218 19.65 -13.52 9.04
N VAL A 219 18.88 -12.70 8.32
CA VAL A 219 17.61 -12.13 8.81
C VAL A 219 16.61 -13.23 9.17
N LEU A 220 16.62 -14.34 8.43
CA LEU A 220 15.76 -15.49 8.70
C LEU A 220 16.02 -16.13 10.07
N ASP A 221 17.27 -16.12 10.56
CA ASP A 221 17.60 -16.67 11.87
C ASP A 221 17.09 -15.77 12.99
N TYR A 222 17.13 -14.46 12.79
CA TYR A 222 16.55 -13.48 13.70
C TYR A 222 15.02 -13.62 13.75
N ILE A 223 14.35 -13.63 12.60
CA ILE A 223 12.89 -13.81 12.53
C ILE A 223 12.47 -15.16 13.15
N ALA A 224 13.25 -16.23 12.97
CA ALA A 224 12.96 -17.53 13.56
C ALA A 224 13.11 -17.57 15.10
N GLN A 225 13.89 -16.65 15.68
CA GLN A 225 13.98 -16.44 17.14
C GLN A 225 12.79 -15.64 17.66
N CYS A 226 12.17 -14.83 16.80
CA CYS A 226 11.01 -14.01 17.12
C CYS A 226 9.67 -14.77 16.89
N ARG A 227 9.50 -15.93 17.55
CA ARG A 227 8.36 -16.85 17.32
C ARG A 227 6.98 -16.32 17.71
N ASP A 228 6.91 -15.34 18.59
CA ASP A 228 5.67 -14.82 19.17
C ASP A 228 5.44 -13.34 18.81
N LEU A 229 5.73 -12.94 17.57
CA LEU A 229 5.41 -11.58 17.15
C LEU A 229 3.89 -11.38 17.08
N ASP A 230 3.43 -10.35 17.78
CA ASP A 230 2.07 -9.85 17.66
C ASP A 230 1.83 -9.21 16.28
N GLU A 231 0.60 -9.28 15.78
CA GLU A 231 0.18 -8.73 14.49
C GLU A 231 0.45 -7.21 14.43
N ARG A 232 0.34 -6.52 15.56
CA ARG A 232 0.68 -5.10 15.71
C ARG A 232 2.14 -4.82 15.34
N THR A 233 3.07 -5.61 15.90
CA THR A 233 4.51 -5.43 15.68
C THR A 233 4.89 -5.75 14.24
N TRP A 234 4.23 -6.75 13.64
CA TRP A 234 4.39 -7.06 12.22
C TRP A 234 3.96 -5.91 11.30
N LEU A 235 2.81 -5.29 11.57
CA LEU A 235 2.34 -4.14 10.79
C LEU A 235 3.25 -2.93 10.96
N GLU A 236 3.73 -2.67 12.17
CA GLU A 236 4.68 -1.58 12.42
C GLU A 236 5.94 -1.76 11.57
N LEU A 237 6.53 -2.96 11.60
CA LEU A 237 7.70 -3.28 10.79
C LEU A 237 7.41 -3.13 9.29
N ALA A 238 6.28 -3.65 8.82
CA ALA A 238 5.91 -3.60 7.41
C ALA A 238 5.83 -2.15 6.91
N ILE A 239 5.19 -1.25 7.66
CA ILE A 239 5.09 0.17 7.31
C ILE A 239 6.46 0.83 7.28
N VAL A 240 7.33 0.54 8.24
CA VAL A 240 8.68 1.11 8.29
C VAL A 240 9.51 0.68 7.07
N LEU A 241 9.52 -0.61 6.74
CA LEU A 241 10.26 -1.12 5.58
C LEU A 241 9.72 -0.55 4.27
N GLN A 242 8.39 -0.50 4.11
CA GLN A 242 7.75 0.11 2.94
C GLN A 242 8.06 1.60 2.82
N GLY A 243 8.03 2.32 3.94
CA GLY A 243 8.36 3.75 4.00
C GLY A 243 9.82 4.00 3.59
N LEU A 244 10.76 3.23 4.14
CA LEU A 244 12.17 3.33 3.76
C LEU A 244 12.38 3.07 2.26
N GLN A 245 11.75 2.03 1.71
CA GLN A 245 11.79 1.74 0.28
C GLN A 245 11.28 2.93 -0.55
N ARG A 246 10.09 3.45 -0.24
CA ARG A 246 9.49 4.58 -0.97
C ARG A 246 10.33 5.85 -0.84
N GLY A 247 10.82 6.15 0.36
CA GLY A 247 11.64 7.33 0.63
C GLY A 247 12.96 7.29 -0.12
N LEU A 248 13.60 6.12 -0.19
CA LEU A 248 14.80 5.92 -1.01
C LEU A 248 14.49 6.11 -2.49
N VAL A 249 13.50 5.40 -3.05
CA VAL A 249 13.13 5.51 -4.47
C VAL A 249 12.80 6.96 -4.86
N ALA A 250 11.96 7.63 -4.06
CA ALA A 250 11.56 9.01 -4.33
C ALA A 250 12.74 10.01 -4.27
N TRP A 251 13.76 9.73 -3.46
CA TRP A 251 14.98 10.52 -3.46
C TRP A 251 15.85 10.24 -4.70
N PHE A 252 15.95 8.98 -5.13
CA PHE A 252 16.72 8.57 -6.30
C PHE A 252 16.17 9.10 -7.61
N ASP A 253 14.85 9.07 -7.80
CA ASP A 253 14.20 9.59 -9.01
C ASP A 253 14.50 11.08 -9.23
N LYS A 254 14.88 11.80 -8.16
CA LYS A 254 15.22 13.22 -8.19
C LYS A 254 16.72 13.49 -8.40
N GLN A 255 17.59 12.46 -8.37
CA GLN A 255 19.04 12.65 -8.55
C GLN A 255 19.45 12.65 -10.03
N PRO A 256 20.40 13.50 -10.45
CA PRO A 256 21.08 13.33 -11.73
C PRO A 256 21.86 12.01 -11.72
N TYR A 257 21.61 11.15 -12.71
CA TYR A 257 22.13 9.78 -12.81
C TYR A 257 23.66 9.72 -12.52
N SER A 258 24.05 9.09 -11.41
CA SER A 258 25.44 8.73 -11.14
C SER A 258 25.54 7.22 -10.85
N LEU A 259 26.43 6.54 -11.58
CA LEU A 259 26.59 5.08 -11.56
C LEU A 259 27.02 4.53 -10.19
N ASP A 260 27.75 5.34 -9.40
CA ASP A 260 28.25 4.94 -8.08
C ASP A 260 27.19 5.02 -6.98
N MET A 261 26.23 5.94 -7.09
CA MET A 261 25.09 5.98 -6.17
C MET A 261 24.11 4.84 -6.47
N GLY A 262 23.85 4.53 -7.75
CA GLY A 262 22.96 3.43 -8.15
C GLY A 262 23.38 2.05 -7.61
N LYS A 263 24.68 1.75 -7.54
CA LYS A 263 25.17 0.45 -7.03
C LYS A 263 24.91 0.24 -5.53
N GLN A 264 25.06 1.28 -4.72
CA GLN A 264 24.87 1.17 -3.26
C GLN A 264 23.39 1.02 -2.88
N VAL A 265 22.54 1.50 -3.77
CA VAL A 265 21.09 1.57 -3.63
C VAL A 265 20.45 0.33 -4.16
N ALA A 266 20.97 -0.20 -5.27
CA ALA A 266 20.68 -1.57 -5.65
C ALA A 266 20.96 -2.50 -4.46
N SER A 267 22.04 -2.34 -3.70
CA SER A 267 22.30 -3.16 -2.50
C SER A 267 21.32 -2.91 -1.34
N SER A 268 21.00 -1.66 -0.98
CA SER A 268 20.05 -1.40 0.13
C SER A 268 18.59 -1.74 -0.24
N ALA A 269 18.18 -1.46 -1.49
CA ALA A 269 16.88 -1.87 -2.02
C ALA A 269 16.79 -3.40 -2.17
N PHE A 270 17.79 -4.07 -2.77
CA PHE A 270 17.78 -5.54 -2.89
C PHE A 270 17.73 -6.24 -1.53
N LEU A 271 18.27 -5.67 -0.46
CA LEU A 271 18.23 -6.29 0.87
C LEU A 271 16.86 -6.15 1.54
N ILE A 272 16.13 -5.04 1.29
CA ILE A 272 14.73 -4.90 1.72
C ILE A 272 13.85 -5.96 1.00
N PHE A 273 14.19 -6.31 -0.26
CA PHE A 273 13.43 -7.30 -1.05
C PHE A 273 13.90 -8.76 -0.90
N GLY A 274 15.20 -8.99 -0.67
CA GLY A 274 15.81 -10.33 -0.60
C GLY A 274 15.61 -11.03 0.74
N ALA A 275 15.34 -10.29 1.81
CA ALA A 275 15.06 -10.86 3.13
C ALA A 275 13.74 -11.67 3.19
N CYS A 276 12.91 -11.63 2.14
CA CYS A 276 11.59 -12.29 2.14
C CYS A 276 11.38 -13.36 1.06
N GLY A 277 12.36 -13.62 0.19
CA GLY A 277 12.16 -14.49 -0.96
C GLY A 277 13.33 -15.42 -1.22
N ASP A 278 13.58 -16.41 -0.36
CA ASP A 278 14.35 -17.58 -0.81
C ASP A 278 14.05 -18.85 -0.02
N LYS A 279 12.93 -19.50 -0.36
CA LYS A 279 12.77 -20.95 -0.24
C LYS A 279 11.97 -21.49 -1.43
N SER A 280 12.67 -21.75 -2.55
CA SER A 280 12.25 -22.84 -3.43
C SER A 280 13.09 -24.07 -3.08
N PRO A 281 12.49 -25.17 -2.56
CA PRO A 281 13.27 -26.35 -2.24
C PRO A 281 13.67 -27.04 -3.55
N LYS A 282 14.95 -26.90 -3.92
CA LYS A 282 15.59 -27.82 -4.86
C LYS A 282 15.63 -29.21 -4.23
N GLY A 283 14.63 -30.02 -4.57
CA GLY A 283 14.62 -31.45 -4.35
C GLY A 283 15.36 -32.18 -5.47
N SER A 284 16.55 -32.67 -5.12
CA SER A 284 17.19 -33.92 -5.61
C SER A 284 17.43 -34.11 -7.12
N ARG A 285 18.71 -33.99 -7.52
CA ARG A 285 19.41 -35.06 -8.24
C ARG A 285 20.93 -34.92 -8.12
N ASP A 286 21.51 -35.69 -7.22
CA ASP A 286 22.92 -36.05 -7.26
C ASP A 286 23.15 -37.12 -8.34
N ARG A 287 24.09 -36.87 -9.27
CA ARG A 287 25.21 -37.78 -9.53
C ARG A 287 26.33 -37.08 -10.29
N ALA A 288 27.53 -37.23 -9.76
CA ALA A 288 28.81 -36.70 -10.21
C ALA A 288 29.24 -37.18 -11.60
N GLU A 289 29.96 -36.34 -12.35
CA GLU A 289 31.42 -36.47 -12.53
C GLU A 289 32.03 -35.23 -13.26
N PRO A 290 33.33 -34.95 -13.08
CA PRO A 290 33.96 -33.68 -13.46
C PRO A 290 34.63 -33.77 -14.83
N THR A 291 34.57 -32.72 -15.65
CA THR A 291 35.59 -32.52 -16.68
C THR A 291 35.84 -31.04 -16.96
N SER A 292 37.07 -30.65 -16.64
CA SER A 292 37.90 -29.59 -17.21
C SER A 292 37.40 -28.97 -18.52
N VAL A 293 37.43 -27.64 -18.61
CA VAL A 293 38.26 -26.83 -19.55
C VAL A 293 37.84 -25.35 -19.42
N MET A 294 38.77 -24.51 -18.94
CA MET A 294 38.78 -23.07 -19.23
C MET A 294 39.24 -22.86 -20.69
N PRO A 295 38.75 -21.83 -21.38
CA PRO A 295 39.63 -20.68 -21.54
C PRO A 295 38.95 -19.31 -21.42
N ALA A 296 39.81 -18.33 -21.20
CA ALA A 296 39.57 -16.92 -20.95
C ALA A 296 38.92 -16.13 -22.10
N SER A 297 37.97 -15.25 -21.72
CA SER A 297 37.70 -13.85 -22.14
C SER A 297 37.49 -13.49 -23.64
N PRO A 298 36.84 -12.34 -23.99
CA PRO A 298 36.22 -11.30 -23.15
C PRO A 298 34.73 -11.03 -23.49
N PHE A 299 33.97 -10.56 -22.49
CA PHE A 299 32.58 -10.14 -22.61
C PHE A 299 32.45 -8.81 -23.38
N HIS A 300 31.76 -8.85 -24.52
CA HIS A 300 31.10 -7.67 -25.09
C HIS A 300 29.79 -7.42 -24.33
N TYR A 301 29.67 -6.27 -23.66
CA TYR A 301 28.40 -5.77 -23.16
C TYR A 301 27.51 -5.37 -24.36
N LYS A 302 26.50 -6.18 -24.68
CA LYS A 302 25.32 -5.74 -25.45
C LYS A 302 24.21 -5.41 -24.47
N SER A 303 23.53 -4.30 -24.76
CA SER A 303 22.41 -3.71 -24.03
C SER A 303 21.37 -4.75 -23.62
N CYS A 304 21.05 -4.79 -22.33
CA CYS A 304 19.82 -5.42 -21.85
C CYS A 304 18.68 -4.40 -21.91
N ASP A 305 17.65 -4.76 -22.67
CA ASP A 305 16.31 -4.20 -22.57
C ASP A 305 15.79 -4.25 -21.11
N PRO A 306 14.92 -3.31 -20.70
CA PRO A 306 14.36 -3.31 -19.35
C PRO A 306 13.44 -4.53 -19.16
N LEU A 307 13.86 -5.46 -18.31
CA LEU A 307 12.98 -6.52 -17.82
C LEU A 307 11.81 -5.90 -17.02
N PRO A 308 10.58 -6.38 -17.19
CA PRO A 308 9.42 -5.89 -16.46
C PRO A 308 9.57 -6.26 -14.98
N VAL A 309 9.72 -5.25 -14.12
CA VAL A 309 9.74 -5.40 -12.67
C VAL A 309 8.31 -5.60 -12.19
N ALA A 310 7.82 -6.83 -12.29
CA ALA A 310 6.59 -7.26 -11.66
C ALA A 310 6.88 -8.58 -10.92
N ILE A 311 7.04 -8.50 -9.60
CA ILE A 311 6.96 -9.68 -8.72
C ILE A 311 5.97 -9.36 -7.60
N PRO A 312 4.90 -10.16 -7.43
CA PRO A 312 3.82 -9.87 -6.50
C PRO A 312 4.16 -10.24 -5.05
N PHE A 313 3.66 -9.45 -4.09
CA PHE A 313 3.63 -9.71 -2.64
C PHE A 313 2.94 -11.03 -2.22
N ARG A 314 2.43 -11.82 -3.18
CA ARG A 314 1.75 -13.11 -3.00
C ARG A 314 2.62 -14.15 -2.26
N SER A 315 3.94 -13.99 -2.27
CA SER A 315 4.90 -14.89 -1.60
C SER A 315 4.90 -14.78 -0.06
N MET A 316 4.53 -13.63 0.51
CA MET A 316 4.54 -13.43 1.97
C MET A 316 3.37 -14.11 2.67
N ALA A 317 2.19 -14.14 2.03
CA ALA A 317 0.99 -14.77 2.59
C ALA A 317 1.08 -16.31 2.64
N ALA A 318 1.91 -16.93 1.80
CA ALA A 318 2.10 -18.38 1.76
C ALA A 318 3.01 -18.93 2.88
N SER A 319 3.66 -18.05 3.65
CA SER A 319 4.58 -18.39 4.76
C SER A 319 3.96 -18.22 6.16
N LEU A 320 2.68 -17.85 6.25
CA LEU A 320 1.96 -17.88 7.52
C LEU A 320 1.68 -19.33 7.94
N PRO A 321 1.94 -19.73 9.21
CA PRO A 321 1.54 -21.06 9.67
C PRO A 321 0.01 -21.20 9.62
N PRO A 322 -0.53 -22.40 9.35
CA PRO A 322 -1.96 -22.62 9.39
C PRO A 322 -2.46 -22.41 10.82
N LEU A 323 -3.24 -21.34 11.05
CA LEU A 323 -4.03 -21.15 12.26
C LEU A 323 -5.24 -22.11 12.24
N ALA A 324 -4.97 -23.41 12.37
CA ALA A 324 -6.00 -24.41 12.63
C ALA A 324 -6.00 -24.75 14.13
N GLY A 325 -6.92 -24.10 14.86
CA GLY A 325 -7.26 -24.49 16.22
C GLY A 325 -7.82 -25.92 16.22
N THR A 326 -7.09 -26.85 16.83
CA THR A 326 -7.63 -28.18 17.13
C THR A 326 -8.12 -28.17 18.57
N ILE A 327 -9.44 -27.97 18.72
CA ILE A 327 -10.18 -28.27 19.94
C ILE A 327 -10.04 -29.79 20.17
N CYS A 328 -9.23 -30.19 21.14
CA CYS A 328 -9.28 -31.53 21.69
C CYS A 328 -10.49 -31.62 22.61
N ALA A 329 -11.60 -32.13 22.08
CA ALA A 329 -12.59 -32.83 22.88
C ALA A 329 -12.09 -34.25 23.10
N THR A 330 -11.93 -34.66 24.35
CA THR A 330 -11.84 -36.08 24.73
C THR A 330 -12.88 -36.36 25.80
N PRO A 331 -13.51 -37.56 25.77
CA PRO A 331 -14.66 -37.91 26.61
C PRO A 331 -14.32 -38.07 28.09
#